data_AF-A0A1C9C7H1-F1
#
_entry.id   AF-A0A1C9C7H1-F1
#
_cell.length_a   1.000
_cell.length_b   1.000
_cell.length_c   1.000
_cell.angle_alpha   90.00
_cell.angle_beta   90.00
_cell.angle_gamma   90.00
#
_symmetry.space_group_name_H-M   'P 1'
#
loop_
_entity.id
_entity.type
_entity.pdbx_description
1 polymer ?
#
loop_
_entity_poly.entity_id
_entity_poly.type
_entity_poly.pdbx_seq_one_letter_code
_entity_poly.pdbx_strand_id
1 'polypeptide(L)'
;MKYWNLKKIKQSSLEKTGVFPRSIVKLFNKFKKELDPNAELDTVEEFKVSRYQTAASVKYILALLVIPIIMNQLSKSFIFGPSIDYLWNHNAHDIFLNKSQEERAFAELQRFEEKLYFEILIGKNINNSSVVINHKITDKALDLAAEYSSESSQAITNILSDLLSCTIFISILISSKRQFSILKSFINELIYGLSDTAKAFLIILFTDIFVGFHSPHGWEVIIEAMLRRFGLPESRDFIFLFISTFPVVLDTIFKYWIFRYLNKISPSAVATYHNMNE
;
A
#
# COMPACT_ATOMS: atom_id res chain seq x y z
N MET A 1 -17.67 -40.93 3.33
CA MET A 1 -18.17 -41.07 1.94
C MET A 1 -18.31 -39.66 1.38
N LYS A 2 -17.68 -39.23 0.29
CA LYS A 2 -17.41 -39.83 -1.01
C LYS A 2 -16.11 -39.18 -1.53
N TYR A 3 -15.19 -39.96 -2.09
CA TYR A 3 -13.89 -39.49 -2.57
C TYR A 3 -14.08 -38.43 -3.67
N TRP A 4 -13.62 -37.20 -3.40
CA TRP A 4 -13.64 -36.10 -4.35
C TRP A 4 -12.57 -36.36 -5.42
N ASN A 5 -13.03 -36.66 -6.63
CA ASN A 5 -12.18 -36.96 -7.77
C ASN A 5 -11.59 -35.65 -8.33
N LEU A 6 -10.61 -35.08 -7.62
CA LEU A 6 -9.81 -33.91 -8.01
C LEU A 6 -9.09 -34.10 -9.36
N LYS A 7 -9.05 -35.32 -9.89
CA LYS A 7 -8.47 -35.65 -11.19
C LYS A 7 -9.28 -35.06 -12.37
N LYS A 8 -10.59 -34.82 -12.20
CA LYS A 8 -11.45 -34.29 -13.28
C LYS A 8 -11.24 -32.80 -13.55
N ILE A 9 -10.70 -32.05 -12.58
CA ILE A 9 -10.44 -30.60 -12.72
C ILE A 9 -9.14 -30.33 -13.47
N LYS A 10 -8.18 -31.27 -13.49
CA LYS A 10 -6.91 -31.11 -14.21
C LYS A 10 -6.98 -31.44 -15.71
N GLN A 11 -8.12 -31.96 -16.20
CA GLN A 11 -8.21 -32.45 -17.58
C GLN A 11 -8.83 -31.44 -18.56
N SER A 12 -9.39 -30.32 -18.07
CA SER A 12 -9.95 -29.26 -18.93
C SER A 12 -8.95 -28.19 -19.36
N SER A 13 -7.68 -28.23 -18.90
CA SER A 13 -6.65 -27.27 -19.30
C SER A 13 -5.78 -27.73 -20.47
N LEU A 14 -6.17 -28.81 -21.14
CA LEU A 14 -5.44 -29.42 -22.26
C LEU A 14 -6.38 -29.85 -23.39
N GLU A 15 -7.37 -29.02 -23.71
CA GLU A 15 -8.14 -29.22 -24.94
C GLU A 15 -7.54 -28.39 -26.07
N LYS A 16 -6.98 -29.16 -27.02
CA LYS A 16 -6.43 -28.75 -28.31
C LYS A 16 -7.34 -27.71 -28.97
N THR A 17 -6.71 -26.76 -29.65
CA THR A 17 -7.33 -25.87 -30.65
C THR A 17 -8.03 -26.72 -31.71
N GLY A 18 -9.28 -27.10 -31.44
CA GLY A 18 -10.16 -27.77 -32.38
C GLY A 18 -10.68 -26.78 -33.42
N VAL A 19 -11.06 -27.32 -34.57
CA VAL A 19 -11.54 -26.63 -35.78
C VAL A 19 -12.83 -25.82 -35.55
N PHE A 20 -13.43 -25.87 -34.36
CA PHE A 20 -14.69 -25.22 -34.04
C PHE A 20 -14.51 -23.98 -33.15
N PRO A 21 -15.15 -22.85 -33.50
CA PRO A 21 -15.18 -21.66 -32.66
C PRO A 21 -15.70 -21.97 -31.24
N ARG A 22 -15.05 -21.41 -30.21
CA ARG A 22 -15.47 -21.55 -28.81
C ARG A 22 -16.95 -21.17 -28.58
N SER A 23 -17.50 -20.29 -29.41
CA SER A 23 -18.91 -19.86 -29.35
C SER A 23 -19.90 -21.00 -29.65
N ILE A 24 -19.61 -21.86 -30.62
CA ILE A 24 -20.49 -22.96 -31.03
C ILE A 24 -20.50 -24.06 -29.96
N VAL A 25 -19.33 -24.38 -29.41
CA VAL A 25 -19.22 -25.33 -28.29
C VAL A 25 -19.96 -24.81 -27.05
N LYS A 26 -19.88 -23.50 -26.78
CA LYS A 26 -20.58 -22.86 -25.66
C LYS A 26 -22.10 -22.89 -25.85
N LEU A 27 -22.60 -22.65 -27.08
CA LEU A 27 -24.02 -22.76 -27.42
C LEU A 27 -24.54 -24.20 -27.28
N PHE A 28 -23.80 -25.18 -27.78
CA PHE A 28 -24.18 -26.59 -27.68
C PHE A 28 -24.21 -27.09 -26.23
N ASN A 29 -23.22 -26.69 -25.42
CA ASN A 29 -23.21 -27.00 -23.99
C ASN A 29 -24.35 -26.32 -23.24
N LYS A 30 -24.74 -25.11 -23.64
CA LYS A 30 -25.90 -24.40 -23.06
C LYS A 30 -27.21 -25.10 -23.41
N PHE A 31 -27.37 -25.50 -24.67
CA PHE A 31 -28.54 -26.25 -25.15
C PHE A 31 -28.68 -27.62 -24.47
N LYS A 32 -27.56 -28.34 -24.32
CA LYS A 32 -27.51 -29.61 -23.58
C LYS A 32 -27.88 -29.44 -22.10
N LYS A 33 -27.46 -28.33 -21.48
CA LYS A 33 -27.77 -27.99 -20.09
C LYS A 33 -29.25 -27.60 -19.92
N GLU A 34 -29.85 -26.93 -20.89
CA GLU A 34 -31.29 -26.60 -20.89
C GLU A 34 -32.20 -27.83 -21.12
N LEU A 35 -31.67 -28.90 -21.74
CA LEU A 35 -32.38 -30.17 -21.95
C LEU A 35 -32.25 -31.16 -20.79
N ASP A 36 -31.47 -30.85 -19.75
CA ASP A 36 -31.29 -31.73 -18.59
C ASP A 36 -32.44 -31.54 -17.59
N PRO A 37 -33.19 -32.59 -17.21
CA PRO A 37 -34.28 -32.49 -16.24
C PRO A 37 -33.83 -32.04 -14.84
N ASN A 38 -32.53 -32.08 -14.51
CA ASN A 38 -31.99 -31.58 -13.24
C ASN A 38 -31.35 -30.18 -13.35
N ALA A 39 -31.46 -29.50 -14.49
CA ALA A 39 -30.80 -28.21 -14.73
C ALA A 39 -31.17 -27.12 -13.71
N GLU A 40 -32.41 -27.11 -13.23
CA GLU A 40 -32.86 -26.16 -12.20
C GLU A 40 -32.17 -26.41 -10.85
N LEU A 41 -31.94 -27.68 -10.47
CA LEU A 41 -31.22 -28.01 -9.24
C LEU A 41 -29.74 -27.64 -9.37
N ASP A 42 -29.12 -27.95 -10.51
CA ASP A 42 -27.71 -27.63 -10.78
C ASP A 42 -27.46 -26.11 -10.78
N THR A 43 -28.37 -25.31 -11.35
CA THR A 43 -28.26 -23.84 -11.33
C THR A 43 -28.39 -23.25 -9.93
N VAL A 44 -29.28 -23.81 -9.09
CA VAL A 44 -29.40 -23.40 -7.68
C VAL A 44 -28.13 -23.76 -6.88
N GLU A 45 -27.52 -24.91 -7.14
CA GLU A 45 -26.25 -25.30 -6.51
C GLU A 45 -25.08 -24.40 -6.95
N GLU A 46 -24.95 -24.12 -8.25
CA GLU A 46 -23.96 -23.19 -8.80
C GLU A 46 -24.09 -21.80 -8.16
N PHE A 47 -25.32 -21.29 -8.01
CA PHE A 47 -25.58 -20.01 -7.35
C PHE A 47 -25.16 -20.02 -5.87
N LYS A 48 -25.47 -21.10 -5.13
CA LYS A 48 -25.05 -21.24 -3.72
C LYS A 48 -23.53 -21.26 -3.59
N VAL A 49 -22.82 -21.96 -4.48
CA VAL A 49 -21.35 -22.03 -4.51
C VAL A 49 -20.75 -20.66 -4.79
N SER A 50 -21.24 -19.95 -5.81
CA SER A 50 -20.78 -18.60 -6.15
C SER A 50 -20.98 -17.61 -5.01
N ARG A 51 -22.14 -17.65 -4.33
CA ARG A 51 -22.42 -16.83 -3.15
C ARG A 51 -21.47 -17.13 -1.99
N TYR A 52 -21.21 -18.40 -1.71
CA TYR A 52 -20.26 -18.80 -0.68
C TYR A 52 -18.83 -18.35 -1.01
N GLN A 53 -18.38 -18.55 -2.25
CA GLN A 53 -17.06 -18.13 -2.73
C GLN A 53 -16.89 -16.62 -2.62
N THR A 54 -17.90 -15.84 -3.00
CA THR A 54 -17.92 -14.39 -2.86
C THR A 54 -17.82 -13.97 -1.39
N ALA A 55 -18.70 -14.49 -0.53
CA ALA A 55 -18.71 -14.16 0.90
C ALA A 55 -17.39 -14.53 1.60
N ALA A 56 -16.84 -15.72 1.31
CA ALA A 56 -15.57 -16.17 1.86
C ALA A 56 -14.40 -15.30 1.37
N SER A 57 -14.40 -14.89 0.09
CA SER A 57 -13.37 -14.02 -0.49
C SER A 57 -13.42 -12.62 0.13
N VAL A 58 -14.60 -12.02 0.22
CA VAL A 58 -14.80 -10.70 0.84
C VAL A 58 -14.38 -10.72 2.31
N LYS A 59 -14.80 -11.73 3.08
CA LYS A 59 -14.38 -11.88 4.48
C LYS A 59 -12.86 -12.01 4.61
N TYR A 60 -12.23 -12.76 3.70
CA TYR A 60 -10.79 -12.94 3.71
C TYR A 60 -10.03 -11.67 3.37
N ILE A 61 -10.47 -10.91 2.35
CA ILE A 61 -9.89 -9.59 2.01
C ILE A 61 -10.02 -8.64 3.20
N LEU A 62 -11.20 -8.58 3.82
CA LEU A 62 -11.44 -7.72 4.97
C LEU A 62 -10.54 -8.11 6.14
N ALA A 63 -10.40 -9.41 6.45
CA ALA A 63 -9.48 -9.88 7.47
C ALA A 63 -8.02 -9.52 7.16
N LEU A 64 -7.60 -9.68 5.90
CA LEU A 64 -6.23 -9.41 5.44
C LEU A 64 -5.86 -7.92 5.50
N LEU A 65 -6.83 -7.02 5.38
CA LEU A 65 -6.61 -5.58 5.54
C LEU A 65 -6.76 -5.12 7.00
N VAL A 66 -7.85 -5.53 7.65
CA VAL A 66 -8.25 -4.98 8.96
C VAL A 66 -7.38 -5.54 10.09
N ILE A 67 -7.06 -6.83 10.08
CA ILE A 67 -6.32 -7.45 11.20
C ILE A 67 -4.92 -6.84 11.36
N PRO A 68 -4.07 -6.71 10.33
CA PRO A 68 -2.75 -6.10 10.48
C PRO A 68 -2.83 -4.64 10.96
N ILE A 69 -3.78 -3.86 10.45
CA ILE A 69 -3.98 -2.46 10.84
C ILE A 69 -4.36 -2.35 12.32
N ILE A 70 -5.33 -3.14 12.77
CA ILE A 70 -5.73 -3.16 14.18
C ILE A 70 -4.56 -3.58 15.07
N MET A 71 -3.82 -4.61 14.67
CA MET A 71 -2.68 -5.11 15.46
C MET A 71 -1.53 -4.11 15.51
N ASN A 72 -1.29 -3.36 14.42
CA ASN A 72 -0.36 -2.24 14.41
C ASN A 72 -0.76 -1.19 15.46
N GLN A 73 -2.02 -0.74 15.42
CA GLN A 73 -2.50 0.30 16.33
C GLN A 73 -2.50 -0.15 17.80
N LEU A 74 -2.92 -1.38 18.07
CA LEU A 74 -2.93 -1.96 19.41
C LEU A 74 -1.51 -2.12 19.95
N SER A 75 -0.60 -2.71 19.17
CA SER A 75 0.79 -2.89 19.60
C SER A 75 1.48 -1.55 19.83
N LYS A 76 1.25 -0.56 18.95
CA LYS A 76 1.75 0.80 19.12
C LYS A 76 1.27 1.42 20.43
N SER A 77 -0.02 1.33 20.74
CA SER A 77 -0.62 2.00 21.91
C SER A 77 -0.35 1.31 23.24
N PHE A 78 -0.32 -0.02 23.26
CA PHE A 78 -0.29 -0.79 24.52
C PHE A 78 1.06 -1.42 24.84
N ILE A 79 1.91 -1.66 23.83
CA ILE A 79 3.17 -2.39 23.99
C ILE A 79 4.34 -1.47 23.68
N PHE A 80 4.49 -1.08 22.41
CA PHE A 80 5.68 -0.39 21.94
C PHE A 80 5.75 1.05 22.43
N GLY A 81 4.66 1.83 22.35
CA GLY A 81 4.67 3.23 22.80
C GLY A 81 5.17 3.40 24.23
N PRO A 82 4.49 2.81 25.24
CA PRO A 82 4.93 2.92 26.63
C PRO A 82 6.34 2.37 26.89
N SER A 83 6.72 1.28 26.20
CA SER A 83 8.04 0.66 26.39
C SER A 83 9.16 1.50 25.81
N ILE A 84 8.98 2.03 24.60
CA ILE A 84 9.98 2.85 23.93
C ILE A 84 10.07 4.22 24.60
N ASP A 85 8.95 4.85 24.98
CA ASP A 85 8.97 6.11 25.72
C ASP A 85 9.70 5.97 27.06
N TYR A 86 9.49 4.87 27.77
CA TYR A 86 10.23 4.59 29.01
C TYR A 86 11.72 4.38 28.75
N LEU A 87 12.10 3.55 27.77
CA LEU A 87 13.50 3.28 27.45
C LEU A 87 14.23 4.52 26.94
N TRP A 88 13.57 5.33 26.11
CA TRP A 88 14.12 6.55 25.54
C TRP A 88 14.36 7.58 26.64
N ASN A 89 13.37 7.85 27.50
CA ASN A 89 13.52 8.82 28.57
C ASN A 89 14.49 8.40 29.68
N HIS A 90 14.73 7.09 29.87
CA HIS A 90 15.60 6.61 30.94
C HIS A 90 17.04 6.36 30.50
N ASN A 91 17.25 5.93 29.24
CA ASN A 91 18.56 5.45 28.78
C ASN A 91 19.14 6.30 27.63
N ALA A 92 18.37 7.16 26.97
CA ALA A 92 18.88 8.00 25.88
C ALA A 92 19.29 9.37 26.43
N HIS A 93 20.59 9.68 26.36
CA HIS A 93 21.09 11.06 26.47
C HIS A 93 20.89 11.85 25.17
N ASP A 94 20.55 11.16 24.08
CA ASP A 94 20.39 11.73 22.75
C ASP A 94 18.93 12.12 22.50
N ILE A 95 18.71 13.40 22.19
CA ILE A 95 17.40 13.95 21.85
C ILE A 95 16.97 13.54 20.43
N PHE A 96 17.93 13.39 19.54
CA PHE A 96 17.71 13.20 18.10
C PHE A 96 18.10 11.79 17.67
N LEU A 97 17.24 11.14 16.88
CA LEU A 97 17.54 9.83 16.28
C LEU A 97 18.50 9.96 15.10
N ASN A 98 18.47 11.07 14.37
CA ASN A 98 19.31 11.29 13.20
C ASN A 98 19.71 12.77 13.02
N LYS A 99 20.75 13.01 12.20
CA LYS A 99 21.28 14.36 11.93
C LYS A 99 20.27 15.30 11.27
N SER A 100 19.36 14.77 10.45
CA SER A 100 18.34 15.59 9.78
C SER A 100 17.36 16.19 10.79
N GLN A 101 16.99 15.44 11.84
CA GLN A 101 16.18 15.96 12.95
C GLN A 101 16.93 17.03 13.74
N GLU A 102 18.21 16.80 14.04
CA GLU A 102 19.07 17.77 14.73
C GLU A 102 19.18 19.09 13.94
N GLU A 103 19.48 19.01 12.64
CA GLU A 103 19.54 20.17 11.74
C GLU A 103 18.22 20.94 11.71
N ARG A 104 17.07 20.24 11.67
CA ARG A 104 15.75 20.89 11.72
C ARG A 104 15.51 21.61 13.05
N ALA A 105 15.82 20.96 14.17
CA ALA A 105 15.65 21.54 15.50
C ALA A 105 16.52 22.80 15.68
N PHE A 106 17.79 22.75 15.25
CA PHE A 106 18.68 23.91 15.31
C PHE A 106 18.26 25.03 14.37
N ALA A 107 17.82 24.71 13.15
CA ALA A 107 17.30 25.72 12.23
C ALA A 107 16.04 26.40 12.79
N GLU A 108 15.17 25.66 13.49
CA GLU A 108 13.99 26.24 14.12
C GLU A 108 14.33 27.13 15.32
N LEU A 109 15.27 26.69 16.16
CA LEU A 109 15.77 27.50 17.28
C LEU A 109 16.43 28.79 16.77
N GLN A 110 17.28 28.70 15.75
CA GLN A 110 17.93 29.85 15.14
C GLN A 110 16.91 30.85 14.58
N ARG A 111 15.89 30.38 13.86
CA ARG A 111 14.81 31.25 13.35
C ARG A 111 14.06 31.95 14.48
N PHE A 112 13.84 31.25 15.59
CA PHE A 112 13.20 31.83 16.76
C PHE A 112 14.08 32.93 17.38
N GLU A 113 15.37 32.68 17.54
CA GLU A 113 16.33 33.68 18.03
C GLU A 113 16.38 34.91 17.11
N GLU A 114 16.54 34.70 15.79
CA GLU A 114 16.57 35.77 14.80
C GLU A 114 15.30 36.65 14.86
N LYS A 115 14.14 36.01 14.99
CA LYS A 115 12.86 36.71 15.16
C LYS A 115 12.84 37.51 16.46
N LEU A 116 13.28 36.93 17.57
CA LEU A 116 13.31 37.57 18.88
C LEU A 116 14.24 38.80 18.87
N TYR A 117 15.43 38.66 18.29
CA TYR A 117 16.38 39.77 18.11
C TYR A 117 15.81 40.87 17.23
N PHE A 118 15.16 40.52 16.11
CA PHE A 118 14.51 41.49 15.25
C PHE A 118 13.44 42.30 16.00
N GLU A 119 12.57 41.65 16.79
CA GLU A 119 11.54 42.31 17.58
C GLU A 119 12.11 43.28 18.64
N ILE A 120 13.28 42.96 19.19
CA ILE A 120 14.00 43.84 20.12
C ILE A 120 14.51 45.08 19.37
N LEU A 121 15.14 44.90 18.21
CA LEU A 121 15.72 45.99 17.42
C LEU A 121 14.66 47.01 16.95
N ILE A 122 13.44 46.57 16.66
CA ILE A 122 12.34 47.45 16.26
C ILE A 122 11.54 48.02 17.44
N GLY A 123 11.97 47.77 18.68
CA GLY A 123 11.32 48.32 19.88
C GLY A 123 9.94 47.71 20.18
N LYS A 124 9.64 46.49 19.74
CA LYS A 124 8.42 45.78 20.20
C LYS A 124 8.57 45.20 21.62
N ASN A 125 9.80 44.94 22.06
CA ASN A 125 10.13 44.28 23.34
C ASN A 125 11.06 45.15 24.21
N ILE A 126 10.70 46.42 24.45
CA ILE A 126 11.57 47.47 25.05
C ILE A 126 12.05 47.17 26.48
N ASN A 127 11.34 46.31 27.24
CA ASN A 127 11.59 46.10 28.68
C ASN A 127 12.13 44.71 29.06
N ASN A 128 12.50 43.86 28.10
CA ASN A 128 13.03 42.54 28.45
C ASN A 128 14.51 42.66 28.83
N SER A 129 14.85 42.37 30.10
CA SER A 129 16.24 42.20 30.50
C SER A 129 16.88 41.05 29.71
N SER A 130 18.21 41.06 29.58
CA SER A 130 18.97 39.96 28.96
C SER A 130 18.62 38.58 29.56
N VAL A 131 18.26 38.56 30.84
CA VAL A 131 17.79 37.36 31.57
C VAL A 131 16.46 36.84 30.99
N VAL A 132 15.50 37.71 30.71
CA VAL A 132 14.19 37.30 30.13
C VAL A 132 14.35 36.78 28.71
N ILE A 133 15.28 37.34 27.93
CA ILE A 133 15.60 36.87 26.57
C ILE A 133 16.18 35.46 26.62
N ASN A 134 17.19 35.25 27.46
CA ASN A 134 17.82 33.93 27.63
C ASN A 134 16.82 32.88 28.14
N HIS A 135 15.89 33.27 29.01
CA HIS A 135 14.82 32.39 29.47
C HIS A 135 13.93 31.94 28.30
N LYS A 136 13.47 32.87 27.45
CA LYS A 136 12.64 32.52 26.28
C LYS A 136 13.34 31.59 25.29
N ILE A 137 14.63 31.79 25.07
CA ILE A 137 15.44 30.92 24.20
C ILE A 137 15.58 29.54 24.83
N THR A 138 15.83 29.48 26.14
CA THR A 138 15.96 28.23 26.90
C THR A 138 14.64 27.45 26.89
N ASP A 139 13.51 28.11 27.12
CA ASP A 139 12.18 27.51 27.05
C ASP A 139 11.94 26.91 25.66
N LYS A 140 12.20 27.68 24.59
CA LYS A 140 12.03 27.18 23.22
C LYS A 140 12.98 26.01 22.91
N ALA A 141 14.20 26.03 23.43
CA ALA A 141 15.14 24.92 23.26
C ALA A 141 14.66 23.65 23.98
N LEU A 142 14.09 23.77 25.19
CA LEU A 142 13.49 22.66 25.92
C LEU A 142 12.23 22.12 25.22
N ASP A 143 11.39 23.00 24.69
CA ASP A 143 10.20 22.62 23.92
C ASP A 143 10.60 21.82 22.67
N LEU A 144 11.59 22.31 21.91
CA LEU A 144 12.13 21.61 20.74
C LEU A 144 12.76 20.28 21.15
N ALA A 145 13.51 20.25 22.25
CA ALA A 145 14.09 19.00 22.74
C ALA A 145 13.01 17.96 23.06
N ALA A 146 11.92 18.35 23.71
CA ALA A 146 10.80 17.46 24.00
C ALA A 146 10.08 16.99 22.73
N GLU A 147 9.83 17.90 21.79
CA GLU A 147 9.16 17.60 20.52
C GLU A 147 9.95 16.58 19.68
N TYR A 148 11.24 16.84 19.45
CA TYR A 148 12.10 15.97 18.63
C TYR A 148 12.47 14.66 19.34
N SER A 149 12.55 14.66 20.68
CA SER A 149 12.67 13.43 21.48
C SER A 149 11.43 12.54 21.31
N SER A 150 10.23 13.14 21.36
CA SER A 150 8.99 12.43 21.07
C SER A 150 8.92 11.95 19.62
N GLU A 151 9.38 12.73 18.65
CA GLU A 151 9.45 12.33 17.23
C GLU A 151 10.34 11.09 17.07
N SER A 152 11.49 11.08 17.75
CA SER A 152 12.46 9.98 17.75
C SER A 152 11.89 8.68 18.35
N SER A 153 11.30 8.77 19.55
CA SER A 153 10.62 7.62 20.18
C SER A 153 9.48 7.08 19.30
N GLN A 154 8.71 7.99 18.70
CA GLN A 154 7.58 7.61 17.86
C GLN A 154 8.04 6.94 16.56
N ALA A 155 9.14 7.36 15.96
CA ALA A 155 9.72 6.73 14.78
C ALA A 155 10.13 5.27 15.05
N ILE A 156 10.82 5.01 16.17
CA ILE A 156 11.18 3.65 16.59
C ILE A 156 9.92 2.81 16.84
N THR A 157 8.95 3.39 17.54
CA THR A 157 7.66 2.74 17.82
C THR A 157 6.93 2.37 16.52
N ASN A 158 6.94 3.25 15.51
CA ASN A 158 6.35 2.98 14.19
C ASN A 158 7.02 1.78 13.52
N ILE A 159 8.35 1.76 13.46
CA ILE A 159 9.11 0.66 12.85
C ILE A 159 8.73 -0.69 13.48
N LEU A 160 8.73 -0.77 14.81
CA LEU A 160 8.42 -2.01 15.51
C LEU A 160 6.97 -2.47 15.28
N SER A 161 6.03 -1.52 15.34
CA SER A 161 4.61 -1.80 15.11
C SER A 161 4.34 -2.25 13.66
N ASP A 162 5.04 -1.66 12.70
CA ASP A 162 4.93 -2.01 11.29
C ASP A 162 5.54 -3.37 11.00
N LEU A 163 6.70 -3.69 11.60
CA LEU A 163 7.33 -5.00 11.45
C LEU A 163 6.44 -6.11 12.02
N LEU A 164 5.79 -5.85 13.16
CA LEU A 164 4.80 -6.78 13.72
C LEU A 164 3.59 -6.93 12.79
N SER A 165 3.05 -5.82 12.28
CA SER A 165 1.93 -5.83 11.32
C SER A 165 2.24 -6.62 10.05
N CYS A 166 3.43 -6.39 9.46
CA CYS A 166 3.93 -7.15 8.31
C CYS A 166 4.05 -8.64 8.62
N THR A 167 4.58 -8.99 9.81
CA THR A 167 4.68 -10.38 10.26
C THR A 167 3.31 -11.05 10.38
N ILE A 168 2.32 -10.34 10.94
CA ILE A 168 0.93 -10.83 11.06
C ILE A 168 0.30 -11.00 9.68
N PHE A 169 0.48 -10.03 8.79
CA PHE A 169 0.00 -10.11 7.41
C PHE A 169 0.57 -11.34 6.68
N ILE A 170 1.88 -11.55 6.75
CA ILE A 170 2.56 -12.70 6.15
C ILE A 170 2.08 -14.01 6.80
N SER A 171 1.90 -14.04 8.11
CA SER A 171 1.37 -15.21 8.84
C SER A 171 -0.05 -15.58 8.38
N ILE A 172 -0.93 -14.59 8.19
CA ILE A 172 -2.29 -14.80 7.65
C ILE A 172 -2.21 -15.43 6.26
N LEU A 173 -1.35 -14.91 5.38
CA LEU A 173 -1.16 -15.44 4.02
C LEU A 173 -0.69 -16.89 4.02
N ILE A 174 0.28 -17.24 4.89
CA ILE A 174 0.84 -18.60 4.96
C ILE A 174 -0.15 -19.59 5.58
N SER A 175 -0.88 -19.19 6.62
CA SER A 175 -1.85 -20.04 7.32
C SER A 175 -3.12 -20.26 6.51
N SER A 176 -3.58 -19.24 5.77
CA SER A 176 -4.89 -19.23 5.10
C SER A 176 -4.84 -19.69 3.64
N LYS A 177 -4.06 -20.74 3.31
CA LYS A 177 -3.87 -21.23 1.93
C LYS A 177 -5.18 -21.55 1.21
N ARG A 178 -6.16 -22.11 1.94
CA ARG A 178 -7.48 -22.45 1.38
C ARG A 178 -8.25 -21.19 0.99
N GLN A 179 -8.34 -20.22 1.89
CA GLN A 179 -9.03 -18.94 1.66
C GLN A 179 -8.35 -18.16 0.53
N PHE A 180 -7.02 -18.16 0.49
CA PHE A 180 -6.26 -17.57 -0.62
C PHE A 180 -6.59 -18.24 -1.95
N SER A 181 -6.71 -19.57 -2.00
CA SER A 181 -7.12 -20.27 -3.22
C SER A 181 -8.56 -19.91 -3.65
N ILE A 182 -9.47 -19.74 -2.70
CA ILE A 182 -10.86 -19.33 -2.96
C ILE A 182 -10.88 -17.90 -3.51
N LEU A 183 -10.13 -16.98 -2.89
CA LEU A 183 -9.96 -15.61 -3.36
C LEU A 183 -9.38 -15.57 -4.78
N LYS A 184 -8.36 -16.38 -5.06
CA LYS A 184 -7.77 -16.48 -6.41
C LYS A 184 -8.81 -16.93 -7.45
N SER A 185 -9.63 -17.92 -7.10
CA SER A 185 -10.73 -18.39 -7.96
C SER A 185 -11.74 -17.26 -8.23
N PHE A 186 -12.13 -16.54 -7.18
CA PHE A 186 -13.05 -15.40 -7.27
C PHE A 186 -12.50 -14.26 -8.14
N ILE A 187 -11.25 -13.85 -7.94
CA ILE A 187 -10.60 -12.83 -8.76
C ILE A 187 -10.51 -13.27 -10.23
N ASN A 188 -10.15 -14.53 -10.48
CA ASN A 188 -10.10 -15.07 -11.83
C ASN A 188 -11.48 -15.02 -12.50
N GLU A 189 -12.53 -15.43 -11.79
CA GLU A 189 -13.92 -15.38 -12.29
C GLU A 189 -14.35 -13.95 -12.64
N LEU A 190 -14.01 -12.97 -11.80
CA LEU A 190 -14.24 -11.55 -12.08
C LEU A 190 -13.48 -11.10 -13.34
N ILE A 191 -12.17 -11.34 -13.42
CA ILE A 191 -11.34 -10.89 -14.56
C ILE A 191 -11.77 -11.56 -15.86
N TYR A 192 -12.00 -12.88 -15.87
CA TYR A 192 -12.44 -13.60 -17.07
C TYR A 192 -13.88 -13.29 -17.46
N GLY A 193 -14.71 -12.85 -16.51
CA GLY A 193 -16.07 -12.38 -16.76
C GLY A 193 -16.15 -11.03 -17.48
N LEU A 194 -15.08 -10.22 -17.45
CA LEU A 194 -15.03 -8.92 -18.12
C LEU A 194 -14.87 -9.06 -19.65
N SER A 195 -15.38 -8.07 -20.38
CA SER A 195 -15.10 -7.91 -21.81
C SER A 195 -13.62 -7.51 -22.03
N ASP A 196 -13.08 -7.81 -23.21
CA ASP A 196 -11.69 -7.47 -23.52
C ASP A 196 -11.42 -5.96 -23.48
N THR A 197 -12.41 -5.13 -23.85
CA THR A 197 -12.37 -3.67 -23.69
C THR A 197 -12.33 -3.24 -22.22
N ALA A 198 -13.14 -3.85 -21.35
CA ALA A 198 -13.14 -3.53 -19.92
C ALA A 198 -11.82 -3.93 -19.23
N LYS A 199 -11.22 -5.05 -19.64
CA LYS A 199 -9.89 -5.45 -19.17
C LYS A 199 -8.83 -4.43 -19.59
N ALA A 200 -8.82 -4.01 -20.86
CA ALA A 200 -7.89 -3.01 -21.36
C ALA A 200 -8.06 -1.66 -20.63
N PHE A 201 -9.31 -1.22 -20.46
CA PHE A 201 -9.63 0.00 -19.70
C PHE A 201 -9.17 -0.06 -18.24
N LEU A 202 -9.43 -1.15 -17.52
CA LEU A 202 -8.97 -1.30 -16.13
C LEU A 202 -7.44 -1.27 -16.02
N ILE A 203 -6.74 -1.84 -17.01
CA ILE A 203 -5.29 -1.80 -17.06
C ILE A 203 -4.79 -0.37 -17.25
N ILE A 204 -5.33 0.37 -18.22
CA ILE A 204 -4.97 1.78 -18.50
C ILE A 204 -5.26 2.65 -17.28
N LEU A 205 -6.47 2.53 -16.70
CA LEU A 205 -6.87 3.30 -15.52
C LEU A 205 -5.92 3.05 -14.34
N PHE A 206 -5.54 1.78 -14.11
CA PHE A 206 -4.63 1.44 -13.03
C PHE A 206 -3.22 1.98 -13.30
N THR A 207 -2.71 1.88 -14.52
CA THR A 207 -1.41 2.48 -14.84
C THR A 207 -1.43 3.98 -14.67
N ASP A 208 -2.44 4.68 -15.18
CA ASP A 208 -2.45 6.14 -15.14
C ASP A 208 -2.51 6.66 -13.69
N ILE A 209 -3.24 5.98 -12.80
CA ILE A 209 -3.31 6.37 -11.38
C ILE A 209 -1.99 6.13 -10.63
N PHE A 210 -1.34 4.98 -10.84
CA PHE A 210 -0.18 4.57 -10.03
C PHE A 210 1.18 4.95 -10.64
N VAL A 211 1.21 5.13 -11.95
CA VAL A 211 2.40 5.37 -12.76
C VAL A 211 2.40 6.79 -13.34
N GLY A 212 1.23 7.47 -13.37
CA GLY A 212 1.09 8.83 -13.83
C GLY A 212 1.94 9.82 -13.04
N PHE A 213 2.86 10.49 -13.74
CA PHE A 213 3.71 11.54 -13.20
C PHE A 213 2.89 12.82 -13.03
N HIS A 214 2.24 12.99 -11.88
CA HIS A 214 1.38 14.16 -11.68
C HIS A 214 2.10 15.35 -11.05
N SER A 215 3.18 15.15 -10.29
CA SER A 215 4.07 16.21 -9.83
C SER A 215 5.31 15.65 -9.12
N PRO A 216 6.54 16.08 -9.47
CA PRO A 216 7.74 15.79 -8.68
C PRO A 216 7.59 16.20 -7.20
N HIS A 217 6.88 17.30 -6.95
CA HIS A 217 6.64 17.79 -5.59
C HIS A 217 5.72 16.87 -4.78
N GLY A 218 4.76 16.19 -5.44
CA GLY A 218 3.93 15.19 -4.78
C GLY A 218 4.76 14.03 -4.24
N TRP A 219 5.75 13.59 -5.01
CA TRP A 219 6.69 12.56 -4.58
C TRP A 219 7.63 13.03 -3.46
N GLU A 220 8.09 14.28 -3.52
CA GLU A 220 8.89 14.88 -2.44
C GLU A 220 8.17 14.78 -1.10
N VAL A 221 6.93 15.26 -1.03
CA VAL A 221 6.13 15.24 0.21
C VAL A 221 5.88 13.80 0.70
N ILE A 222 5.59 12.86 -0.21
CA ILE A 222 5.35 11.46 0.17
C ILE A 222 6.63 10.84 0.74
N ILE A 223 7.78 11.04 0.10
CA ILE A 223 9.04 10.43 0.53
C ILE A 223 9.54 11.07 1.81
N GLU A 224 9.47 12.39 1.96
CA GLU A 224 9.79 13.07 3.23
C GLU A 224 8.93 12.54 4.38
N ALA A 225 7.62 12.42 4.17
CA ALA A 225 6.70 11.87 5.18
C ALA A 225 7.03 10.41 5.52
N MET A 226 7.39 9.59 4.53
CA MET A 226 7.81 8.20 4.77
C MET A 226 9.13 8.12 5.55
N LEU A 227 10.15 8.88 5.14
CA LEU A 227 11.44 8.91 5.82
C LEU A 227 11.28 9.36 7.27
N ARG A 228 10.50 10.42 7.51
CA ARG A 228 10.20 10.90 8.87
C ARG A 228 9.47 9.85 9.70
N ARG A 229 8.47 9.17 9.12
CA ARG A 229 7.72 8.11 9.83
C ARG A 229 8.62 6.96 10.29
N PHE A 230 9.66 6.64 9.52
CA PHE A 230 10.67 5.63 9.85
C PHE A 230 11.90 6.19 10.57
N GLY A 231 11.94 7.50 10.88
CA GLY A 231 13.10 8.11 11.55
C GLY A 231 14.38 8.09 10.71
N LEU A 232 14.25 7.99 9.39
CA LEU A 232 15.36 8.04 8.45
C LEU A 232 15.67 9.50 8.08
N PRO A 233 16.94 9.84 7.78
CA PRO A 233 17.32 11.20 7.43
C PRO A 233 16.69 11.63 6.09
N GLU A 234 16.12 12.84 6.07
CA GLU A 234 15.48 13.47 4.91
C GLU A 234 16.54 14.06 3.96
N SER A 235 17.40 13.23 3.39
CA SER A 235 18.47 13.71 2.50
C SER A 235 17.93 14.16 1.14
N ARG A 236 18.10 15.45 0.83
CA ARG A 236 17.64 16.05 -0.44
C ARG A 236 18.17 15.32 -1.67
N ASP A 237 19.45 14.92 -1.64
CA ASP A 237 20.09 14.20 -2.73
C ASP A 237 19.42 12.84 -2.99
N PHE A 238 19.07 12.11 -1.93
CA PHE A 238 18.35 10.85 -2.06
C PHE A 238 16.94 11.07 -2.61
N ILE A 239 16.23 12.08 -2.08
CA ILE A 239 14.86 12.40 -2.51
C ILE A 239 14.86 12.76 -4.00
N PHE A 240 15.75 13.64 -4.46
CA PHE A 240 15.83 14.01 -5.87
C PHE A 240 16.29 12.86 -6.78
N LEU A 241 17.23 12.03 -6.33
CA LEU A 241 17.63 10.83 -7.06
C LEU A 241 16.45 9.85 -7.19
N PHE A 242 15.69 9.66 -6.12
CA PHE A 242 14.50 8.79 -6.13
C PHE A 242 13.43 9.33 -7.10
N ILE A 243 13.08 10.61 -7.00
CA ILE A 243 12.05 11.24 -7.84
C ILE A 243 12.42 11.20 -9.32
N SER A 244 13.70 11.36 -9.65
CA SER A 244 14.17 11.34 -11.04
C SER A 244 14.28 9.93 -11.65
N THR A 245 14.52 8.89 -10.84
CA THR A 245 14.79 7.55 -11.36
C THR A 245 13.63 6.57 -11.14
N PHE A 246 13.09 6.50 -9.93
CA PHE A 246 12.16 5.45 -9.55
C PHE A 246 10.84 5.51 -10.33
N PRO A 247 10.17 6.68 -10.47
CA PRO A 247 8.94 6.78 -11.26
C PRO A 247 9.13 6.38 -12.73
N VAL A 248 10.25 6.76 -13.36
CA VAL A 248 10.58 6.43 -14.77
C VAL A 248 10.81 4.94 -14.96
N VAL A 249 11.55 4.33 -14.04
CA VAL A 249 11.79 2.88 -14.04
C VAL A 249 10.49 2.11 -13.84
N LEU A 250 9.66 2.55 -12.88
CA LEU A 250 8.36 1.95 -12.60
C LEU A 250 7.45 2.00 -13.83
N ASP A 251 7.40 3.15 -14.51
CA ASP A 251 6.64 3.32 -15.76
C ASP A 251 7.08 2.36 -16.87
N THR A 252 8.38 2.26 -17.07
CA THR A 252 8.94 1.38 -18.10
C THR A 252 8.64 -0.09 -17.81
N ILE A 253 8.77 -0.51 -16.54
CA ILE A 253 8.47 -1.89 -16.11
C ILE A 253 6.98 -2.21 -16.29
N PHE A 254 6.08 -1.31 -15.87
CA PHE A 254 4.64 -1.54 -16.00
C PHE A 254 4.21 -1.60 -17.47
N LYS A 255 4.65 -0.65 -18.31
CA LYS A 255 4.37 -0.67 -19.76
C LYS A 255 4.85 -1.96 -20.41
N TYR A 256 6.07 -2.39 -20.11
CA TYR A 256 6.61 -3.65 -20.62
C TYR A 256 5.80 -4.87 -20.15
N TRP A 257 5.47 -4.93 -18.85
CA TRP A 257 4.74 -6.05 -18.28
C TRP A 257 3.33 -6.17 -18.89
N ILE A 258 2.65 -5.04 -19.07
CA ILE A 258 1.33 -4.97 -19.70
C ILE A 258 1.39 -5.42 -21.16
N PHE A 259 2.35 -4.90 -21.93
CA PHE A 259 2.54 -5.31 -23.32
C PHE A 259 2.75 -6.82 -23.42
N ARG A 260 3.59 -7.39 -22.56
CA ARG A 260 3.85 -8.84 -22.54
C ARG A 260 2.62 -9.65 -22.09
N TYR A 261 1.87 -9.15 -21.11
CA TYR A 261 0.70 -9.83 -20.56
C TYR A 261 -0.46 -9.84 -21.57
N LEU A 262 -0.80 -8.70 -22.16
CA LEU A 262 -1.86 -8.56 -23.15
C LEU A 262 -1.57 -9.40 -24.40
N ASN A 263 -0.34 -9.39 -24.91
CA ASN A 263 0.07 -10.22 -26.05
C ASN A 263 -0.12 -11.72 -25.82
N LYS A 264 -0.01 -12.19 -24.57
CA LYS A 264 -0.18 -13.60 -24.24
C LYS A 264 -1.64 -14.05 -24.14
N ILE A 265 -2.57 -13.13 -23.83
CA ILE A 265 -3.96 -13.46 -23.51
C ILE A 265 -4.90 -13.17 -24.67
N SER A 266 -4.73 -12.05 -25.36
CA SER A 266 -5.60 -11.64 -26.46
C SER A 266 -4.89 -10.59 -27.32
N PRO A 267 -4.40 -10.95 -28.52
CA PRO A 267 -3.80 -9.99 -29.45
C PRO A 267 -4.74 -8.83 -29.82
N SER A 268 -6.06 -9.06 -29.80
CA SER A 268 -7.06 -8.00 -30.02
C SER A 268 -7.16 -7.02 -28.85
N ALA A 269 -6.88 -7.44 -27.61
CA ALA A 269 -6.80 -6.53 -26.46
C ALA A 269 -5.57 -5.59 -26.56
N VAL A 270 -4.47 -6.05 -27.16
CA VAL A 270 -3.28 -5.21 -27.44
C VAL A 270 -3.60 -4.14 -28.48
N ALA A 271 -4.26 -4.52 -29.59
CA ALA A 271 -4.68 -3.56 -30.61
C ALA A 271 -5.66 -2.52 -30.05
N THR A 272 -6.57 -2.94 -29.17
CA THR A 272 -7.50 -2.03 -28.49
C THR A 272 -6.77 -1.10 -27.52
N TYR A 273 -5.81 -1.62 -26.74
CA TYR A 273 -4.96 -0.80 -25.86
C TYR A 273 -4.19 0.27 -26.64
N HIS A 274 -3.57 -0.10 -27.76
CA HIS A 274 -2.88 0.87 -28.63
C HIS A 274 -3.83 1.95 -29.15
N ASN A 275 -4.99 1.57 -29.69
CA ASN A 275 -5.98 2.53 -30.21
C ASN A 275 -6.61 3.43 -29.13
N MET A 276 -6.57 3.02 -27.86
CA MET A 276 -7.11 3.82 -26.74
C MET A 276 -6.05 4.69 -26.07
N ASN A 277 -4.77 4.40 -26.30
CA ASN A 277 -3.63 5.07 -25.67
C ASN A 277 -2.88 6.01 -26.64
N GLU A 278 -3.09 5.88 -27.96
CA GLU A 278 -2.86 6.94 -28.96
C GLU A 278 -3.98 7.97 -28.93
#